data_AF-A0A2A3JX35-F1
#
_entry.id   AF-A0A2A3JX35-F1
#
_cell.length_a   1.000
_cell.length_b   1.000
_cell.length_c   1.000
_cell.angle_alpha   90.00
_cell.angle_beta   90.00
_cell.angle_gamma   90.00
#
_symmetry.space_group_name_H-M   'P 1'
#
loop_
_entity.id
_entity.type
_entity.pdbx_description
1 polymer ?
#
loop_
_entity_poly.entity_id
_entity_poly.type
_entity_poly.pdbx_seq_one_letter_code
_entity_poly.pdbx_strand_id
1 'polypeptide(L)'
;RAEVVEGFLESAEFKATYGALDNGDFVTLLYNNVLGRDPDATGLTNWTARLDGGMSRAKVVEGFSQSTEFKAATADALKEWLRDVDYGSGSIYHDLLHPGSGDNLLAGGIGADAFEFAQAEGGSHRVLDLEPWDYISLEGFGYADGAAALSHMTQAGSDVSFEDQGVSITFSQTLLAEITDDMILV
;
A
#
# COMPACT_ATOMS: atom_id res chain seq x y z
N ARG A 1 14.83 -2.14 12.79
CA ARG A 1 14.63 -2.91 11.53
C ARG A 1 15.76 -3.91 11.30
N ALA A 2 17.04 -3.52 11.34
CA ALA A 2 18.17 -4.46 11.27
C ALA A 2 18.10 -5.59 12.34
N GLU A 3 17.73 -5.26 13.58
CA GLU A 3 17.61 -6.24 14.68
C GLU A 3 16.56 -7.33 14.44
N VAL A 4 15.48 -7.03 13.71
CA VAL A 4 14.42 -8.02 13.40
C VAL A 4 14.91 -9.00 12.34
N VAL A 5 15.62 -8.50 11.33
CA VAL A 5 16.22 -9.35 10.29
C VAL A 5 17.29 -10.25 10.92
N GLU A 6 18.17 -9.69 11.75
CA GLU A 6 19.18 -10.47 12.48
C GLU A 6 18.53 -11.54 13.38
N GLY A 7 17.48 -11.20 14.13
CA GLY A 7 16.73 -12.17 14.93
C GLY A 7 16.13 -13.32 14.11
N PHE A 8 15.62 -13.03 12.90
CA PHE A 8 15.12 -14.06 11.99
C PHE A 8 16.24 -14.99 11.50
N LEU A 9 17.40 -14.43 11.14
CA LEU A 9 18.57 -15.21 10.73
C LEU A 9 19.10 -16.12 11.85
N GLU A 10 18.97 -15.69 13.10
CA GLU A 10 19.39 -16.46 14.25
C GLU A 10 18.41 -17.57 14.65
N SER A 11 17.20 -17.58 14.06
CA SER A 11 16.19 -18.61 14.34
C SER A 11 16.66 -20.01 13.93
N ALA A 12 16.18 -21.02 14.67
CA ALA A 12 16.51 -22.42 14.38
C ALA A 12 16.07 -22.83 12.96
N GLU A 13 14.89 -22.36 12.54
CA GLU A 13 14.34 -22.64 11.21
C GLU A 13 15.20 -22.02 10.11
N PHE A 14 15.61 -20.76 10.26
CA PHE A 14 16.46 -20.12 9.27
C PHE A 14 17.82 -20.82 9.15
N LYS A 15 18.44 -21.16 10.27
CA LYS A 15 19.73 -21.88 10.27
C LYS A 15 19.61 -23.27 9.64
N ALA A 16 18.51 -23.99 9.91
CA ALA A 16 18.26 -25.30 9.33
C ALA A 16 18.04 -25.22 7.81
N THR A 17 17.28 -24.23 7.35
CA THR A 17 16.87 -24.09 5.94
C THR A 17 17.91 -23.39 5.07
N TYR A 18 18.58 -22.35 5.60
CA TYR A 18 19.49 -21.49 4.83
C TYR A 18 20.95 -21.56 5.27
N GLY A 19 21.25 -22.05 6.48
CA GLY A 19 22.56 -21.88 7.13
C GLY A 19 23.71 -22.61 6.43
N ALA A 20 23.45 -23.75 5.80
CA ALA A 20 24.47 -24.57 5.14
C ALA A 20 24.58 -24.32 3.62
N LEU A 21 23.69 -23.50 3.05
CA LEU A 21 23.70 -23.21 1.61
C LEU A 21 24.93 -22.40 1.23
N ASP A 22 25.46 -22.59 0.02
CA ASP A 22 26.40 -21.63 -0.55
C ASP A 22 25.68 -20.32 -0.95
N ASN A 23 26.42 -19.32 -1.43
CA ASN A 23 25.83 -18.02 -1.75
C ASN A 23 24.83 -18.09 -2.92
N GLY A 24 25.07 -18.95 -3.92
CA GLY A 24 24.19 -19.07 -5.08
C GLY A 24 22.88 -19.77 -4.71
N ASP A 25 22.97 -20.88 -3.97
CA ASP A 25 21.81 -21.61 -3.46
C ASP A 25 21.00 -20.78 -2.47
N PHE A 26 21.68 -20.02 -1.60
CA PHE A 26 21.05 -19.08 -0.68
C PHE A 26 20.22 -18.02 -1.40
N VAL A 27 20.80 -17.38 -2.42
CA VAL A 27 20.10 -16.36 -3.23
C VAL A 27 18.93 -16.99 -3.98
N THR A 28 19.13 -18.16 -4.59
CA THR A 28 18.08 -18.88 -5.33
C THR A 28 16.90 -19.23 -4.43
N LEU A 29 17.16 -19.69 -3.19
CA LEU A 29 16.11 -20.00 -2.25
C LEU A 29 15.38 -18.75 -1.74
N LEU A 30 16.08 -17.61 -1.60
CA LEU A 30 15.42 -16.33 -1.28
C LEU A 30 14.48 -15.86 -2.39
N TYR A 31 14.88 -15.95 -3.67
CA TYR A 31 13.99 -15.64 -4.78
C TYR A 31 12.71 -16.47 -4.72
N ASN A 32 12.84 -17.77 -4.49
CA ASN A 32 11.69 -18.67 -4.42
C ASN A 32 10.79 -18.38 -3.21
N ASN A 33 11.36 -18.22 -2.02
CA ASN A 33 10.56 -18.10 -0.80
C ASN A 33 10.06 -16.67 -0.53
N VAL A 34 10.77 -15.64 -1.01
CA VAL A 34 10.41 -14.23 -0.76
C VAL A 34 9.66 -13.63 -1.95
N LEU A 35 10.05 -13.97 -3.18
CA LEU A 35 9.47 -13.40 -4.40
C LEU A 35 8.60 -14.40 -5.18
N GLY A 36 8.54 -15.68 -4.77
CA GLY A 36 7.68 -16.67 -5.40
C GLY A 36 8.13 -17.09 -6.80
N ARG A 37 9.39 -16.84 -7.18
CA ARG A 37 9.91 -17.15 -8.52
C ARG A 37 11.37 -17.54 -8.49
N ASP A 38 11.86 -18.08 -9.60
CA ASP A 38 13.29 -18.30 -9.80
C ASP A 38 14.06 -16.99 -10.09
N PRO A 39 15.35 -16.93 -9.70
CA PRO A 39 16.20 -15.81 -10.09
C PRO A 39 16.41 -15.75 -11.60
N ASP A 40 16.45 -14.54 -12.15
CA ASP A 40 17.07 -14.34 -13.45
C ASP A 40 18.61 -14.32 -13.32
N ALA A 41 19.31 -14.56 -14.43
CA ALA A 41 20.77 -14.66 -14.43
C ALA A 41 21.47 -13.38 -13.91
N THR A 42 20.91 -12.21 -14.18
CA THR A 42 21.47 -10.92 -13.74
C THR A 42 21.30 -10.75 -12.23
N GLY A 43 20.09 -11.01 -11.73
CA GLY A 43 19.74 -10.94 -10.32
C GLY A 43 20.58 -11.89 -9.48
N LEU A 44 20.71 -13.16 -9.90
CA LEU A 44 21.56 -14.15 -9.21
C LEU A 44 23.01 -13.70 -9.15
N THR A 45 23.56 -13.26 -10.29
CA THR A 45 24.96 -12.83 -10.39
C THR A 45 25.24 -11.63 -9.50
N ASN A 46 24.34 -10.63 -9.48
CA ASN A 46 24.51 -9.42 -8.70
C ASN A 46 24.51 -9.70 -7.18
N TRP A 47 23.52 -10.47 -6.69
CA TRP A 47 23.43 -10.78 -5.27
C TRP A 47 24.57 -11.69 -4.79
N THR A 48 24.94 -12.69 -5.59
CA THR A 48 26.05 -13.60 -5.27
C THR A 48 27.37 -12.84 -5.20
N ALA A 49 27.66 -11.96 -6.17
CA ALA A 49 28.86 -11.14 -6.15
C ALA A 49 28.95 -10.20 -4.93
N ARG A 50 27.81 -9.68 -4.44
CA ARG A 50 27.78 -8.88 -3.20
C ARG A 50 28.10 -9.72 -1.97
N LEU A 51 27.56 -10.93 -1.88
CA LEU A 51 27.87 -11.86 -0.80
C LEU A 51 29.35 -12.27 -0.81
N ASP A 52 29.89 -12.58 -1.99
CA ASP A 52 31.31 -12.92 -2.17
C ASP A 52 32.23 -11.73 -1.84
N GLY A 53 31.75 -10.51 -2.08
CA GLY A 53 32.39 -9.25 -1.70
C GLY A 53 32.28 -8.88 -0.20
N GLY A 54 31.67 -9.74 0.62
CA GLY A 54 31.58 -9.57 2.07
C GLY A 54 30.28 -8.92 2.59
N MET A 55 29.27 -8.71 1.74
CA MET A 55 27.93 -8.34 2.22
C MET A 55 27.36 -9.44 3.10
N SER A 56 26.74 -9.09 4.22
CA SER A 56 26.10 -10.09 5.08
C SER A 56 24.81 -10.64 4.46
N ARG A 57 24.47 -11.89 4.78
CA ARG A 57 23.17 -12.47 4.42
C ARG A 57 21.99 -11.65 4.94
N ALA A 58 22.13 -11.04 6.12
CA ALA A 58 21.12 -10.14 6.68
C ALA A 58 20.81 -8.97 5.73
N LYS A 59 21.86 -8.36 5.16
CA LYS A 59 21.71 -7.25 4.21
C LYS A 59 21.08 -7.70 2.89
N VAL A 60 21.32 -8.93 2.46
CA VAL A 60 20.64 -9.50 1.29
C VAL A 60 19.16 -9.72 1.59
N VAL A 61 18.80 -10.36 2.71
CA VAL A 61 17.40 -10.55 3.13
C VAL A 61 16.66 -9.21 3.26
N GLU A 62 17.30 -8.21 3.88
CA GLU A 62 16.77 -6.85 3.95
C GLU A 62 16.50 -6.30 2.54
N GLY A 63 17.46 -6.44 1.62
CA GLY A 63 17.34 -6.02 0.23
C GLY A 63 16.15 -6.64 -0.51
N PHE A 64 15.90 -7.94 -0.33
CA PHE A 64 14.72 -8.61 -0.90
C PHE A 64 13.42 -8.08 -0.30
N SER A 65 13.32 -8.02 1.04
CA SER A 65 12.11 -7.57 1.74
C SER A 65 11.75 -6.10 1.47
N GLN A 66 12.73 -5.26 1.12
CA GLN A 66 12.53 -3.84 0.83
C GLN A 66 12.45 -3.54 -0.67
N SER A 67 12.60 -4.56 -1.51
CA SER A 67 12.54 -4.40 -2.96
C SER A 67 11.16 -3.93 -3.40
N THR A 68 11.11 -3.14 -4.47
CA THR A 68 9.86 -2.75 -5.12
C THR A 68 9.05 -3.97 -5.53
N GLU A 69 9.74 -5.03 -5.96
CA GLU A 69 9.11 -6.28 -6.36
C GLU A 69 8.38 -6.96 -5.20
N PHE A 70 9.03 -7.12 -4.05
CA PHE A 70 8.39 -7.71 -2.87
C PHE A 70 7.19 -6.86 -2.43
N LYS A 71 7.37 -5.54 -2.33
CA LYS A 71 6.29 -4.62 -1.93
C LYS A 71 5.09 -4.73 -2.87
N ALA A 72 5.32 -4.75 -4.17
CA ALA A 72 4.26 -4.92 -5.17
C ALA A 72 3.58 -6.30 -5.05
N ALA A 73 4.36 -7.38 -4.89
CA ALA A 73 3.84 -8.74 -4.76
C ALA A 73 2.98 -8.95 -3.50
N THR A 74 3.22 -8.16 -2.44
CA THR A 74 2.45 -8.24 -1.18
C THR A 74 1.37 -7.17 -1.03
N ALA A 75 1.30 -6.19 -1.93
CA ALA A 75 0.43 -5.02 -1.78
C ALA A 75 -1.05 -5.40 -1.71
N ASP A 76 -1.52 -6.25 -2.62
CA ASP A 76 -2.92 -6.67 -2.68
C ASP A 76 -3.32 -7.46 -1.43
N ALA A 77 -2.49 -8.42 -1.00
CA ALA A 77 -2.75 -9.20 0.20
C ALA A 77 -2.77 -8.32 1.47
N LEU A 78 -1.93 -7.29 1.54
CA LEU A 78 -1.95 -6.33 2.64
C LEU A 78 -3.24 -5.48 2.63
N LYS A 79 -3.65 -5.00 1.45
CA LYS A 79 -4.90 -4.26 1.26
C LYS A 79 -6.11 -5.08 1.67
N GLU A 80 -6.19 -6.33 1.21
CA GLU A 80 -7.26 -7.27 1.59
C GLU A 80 -7.28 -7.51 3.10
N TRP A 81 -6.11 -7.76 3.71
CA TRP A 81 -6.02 -7.96 5.15
C TRP A 81 -6.51 -6.74 5.92
N LEU A 82 -6.06 -5.52 5.57
CA LEU A 82 -6.47 -4.29 6.26
C LEU A 82 -7.96 -3.99 6.15
N ARG A 83 -8.59 -4.35 5.03
CA ARG A 83 -10.05 -4.23 4.85
C ARG A 83 -10.85 -5.31 5.58
N ASP A 84 -10.25 -6.47 5.88
CA ASP A 84 -10.88 -7.56 6.63
C ASP A 84 -10.73 -7.43 8.15
N VAL A 85 -9.74 -6.66 8.63
CA VAL A 85 -9.57 -6.43 10.07
C VAL A 85 -10.76 -5.64 10.63
N ASP A 86 -11.67 -6.35 11.30
CA ASP A 86 -12.70 -5.74 12.13
C ASP A 86 -12.09 -5.25 13.45
N TYR A 87 -11.90 -3.94 13.55
CA TYR A 87 -11.49 -3.24 14.77
C TYR A 87 -12.66 -3.03 15.76
N GLY A 88 -13.74 -3.80 15.62
CA GLY A 88 -14.97 -3.66 16.38
C GLY A 88 -15.90 -2.58 15.83
N SER A 89 -15.69 -2.14 14.59
CA SER A 89 -16.55 -1.15 13.93
C SER A 89 -17.87 -1.78 13.47
N GLY A 90 -17.87 -3.09 13.19
CA GLY A 90 -19.03 -3.77 12.59
C GLY A 90 -19.34 -3.28 11.17
N SER A 91 -18.39 -2.62 10.51
CA SER A 91 -18.47 -2.05 9.17
C SER A 91 -17.30 -2.53 8.32
N ILE A 92 -17.39 -2.31 7.00
CA ILE A 92 -16.29 -2.56 6.05
C ILE A 92 -15.15 -1.53 6.17
N TYR A 93 -15.39 -0.46 6.91
CA TYR A 93 -14.42 0.57 7.25
C TYR A 93 -14.23 0.63 8.77
N HIS A 94 -13.06 1.06 9.18
CA HIS A 94 -12.70 1.29 10.58
C HIS A 94 -13.37 2.58 11.07
N ASP A 95 -13.08 3.72 10.44
CA ASP A 95 -13.76 4.99 10.71
C ASP A 95 -14.56 5.50 9.49
N LEU A 96 -15.68 6.18 9.74
CA LEU A 96 -16.43 6.95 8.75
C LEU A 96 -16.27 8.44 9.06
N LEU A 97 -15.60 9.17 8.17
CA LEU A 97 -15.31 10.58 8.33
C LEU A 97 -16.22 11.40 7.41
N HIS A 98 -17.25 11.97 8.01
CA HIS A 98 -18.21 12.88 7.37
C HIS A 98 -17.87 14.34 7.73
N PRO A 99 -17.27 15.16 6.84
CA PRO A 99 -16.85 16.52 7.14
C PRO A 99 -18.00 17.53 7.18
N GLY A 100 -19.13 17.24 6.53
CA GLY A 100 -20.22 18.19 6.37
C GLY A 100 -19.85 19.28 5.36
N SER A 101 -20.61 20.37 5.34
CA SER A 101 -20.31 21.51 4.47
C SER A 101 -19.08 22.31 4.92
N GLY A 102 -18.55 23.14 4.02
CA GLY A 102 -17.46 24.08 4.31
C GLY A 102 -16.07 23.48 4.15
N ASP A 103 -15.06 24.16 4.69
CA ASP A 103 -13.67 23.80 4.45
C ASP A 103 -13.12 22.90 5.58
N ASN A 104 -12.67 21.70 5.22
CA ASN A 104 -12.33 20.66 6.20
C ASN A 104 -10.99 19.99 5.90
N LEU A 105 -10.36 19.48 6.96
CA LEU A 105 -9.13 18.69 6.91
C LEU A 105 -9.40 17.34 7.57
N LEU A 106 -9.15 16.26 6.84
CA LEU A 106 -9.46 14.89 7.25
C LEU A 106 -8.16 14.07 7.30
N ALA A 107 -8.09 13.18 8.29
CA ALA A 107 -7.05 12.18 8.41
C ALA A 107 -7.68 10.89 8.98
N GLY A 108 -7.57 9.78 8.26
CA GLY A 108 -8.16 8.49 8.65
C GLY A 108 -7.36 7.81 9.76
N GLY A 109 -6.03 7.83 9.66
CA GLY A 109 -5.14 7.27 10.65
C GLY A 109 -4.78 5.81 10.38
N ILE A 110 -5.31 4.87 11.15
CA ILE A 110 -4.94 3.44 11.04
C ILE A 110 -6.18 2.67 10.65
N GLY A 111 -6.07 1.81 9.64
CA GLY A 111 -7.14 0.92 9.23
C GLY A 111 -7.68 1.33 7.87
N ALA A 112 -8.74 0.65 7.42
CA ALA A 112 -9.44 1.02 6.20
C ALA A 112 -10.51 2.05 6.51
N ASP A 113 -10.28 3.33 6.26
CA ASP A 113 -11.21 4.39 6.61
C ASP A 113 -12.07 4.82 5.43
N ALA A 114 -13.24 5.39 5.69
CA ALA A 114 -14.14 5.91 4.67
C ALA A 114 -14.27 7.43 4.80
N PHE A 115 -13.86 8.18 3.78
CA PHE A 115 -14.06 9.62 3.68
C PHE A 115 -15.34 9.90 2.89
N GLU A 116 -16.37 10.40 3.56
CA GLU A 116 -17.69 10.61 2.98
C GLU A 116 -17.90 12.07 2.58
N PHE A 117 -18.19 12.31 1.31
CA PHE A 117 -18.47 13.64 0.77
C PHE A 117 -19.85 13.61 0.11
N ALA A 118 -20.77 14.44 0.60
CA ALA A 118 -22.12 14.51 0.07
C ALA A 118 -22.28 15.69 -0.89
N GLN A 119 -22.91 15.45 -2.04
CA GLN A 119 -23.19 16.46 -3.07
C GLN A 119 -23.98 17.66 -2.51
N ALA A 120 -24.88 17.41 -1.56
CA ALA A 120 -25.68 18.45 -0.91
C ALA A 120 -24.87 19.35 0.04
N GLU A 121 -23.64 18.96 0.37
CA GLU A 121 -22.80 19.57 1.38
C GLU A 121 -21.50 20.11 0.77
N GLY A 122 -21.66 21.15 -0.08
CA GLY A 122 -20.54 21.80 -0.75
C GLY A 122 -19.44 22.30 0.20
N GLY A 123 -18.24 22.47 -0.34
CA GLY A 123 -17.07 22.85 0.47
C GLY A 123 -15.74 22.46 -0.17
N SER A 124 -14.64 22.85 0.48
CA SER A 124 -13.28 22.46 0.10
C SER A 124 -12.65 21.55 1.15
N HIS A 125 -12.43 20.30 0.81
CA HIS A 125 -11.93 19.29 1.73
C HIS A 125 -10.51 18.88 1.37
N ARG A 126 -9.73 18.48 2.37
CA ARG A 126 -8.40 17.89 2.15
C ARG A 126 -8.21 16.66 3.00
N VAL A 127 -7.88 15.55 2.34
CA VAL A 127 -7.51 14.28 2.96
C VAL A 127 -5.99 14.20 2.99
N LEU A 128 -5.43 13.95 4.17
CA LEU A 128 -3.98 13.99 4.39
C LEU A 128 -3.26 12.67 4.15
N ASP A 129 -3.97 11.55 4.29
CA ASP A 129 -3.43 10.21 4.43
C ASP A 129 -4.29 9.16 3.72
N LEU A 130 -4.76 9.46 2.50
CA LEU A 130 -5.50 8.46 1.72
C LEU A 130 -4.58 7.29 1.37
N GLU A 131 -4.99 6.09 1.75
CA GLU A 131 -4.24 4.86 1.57
C GLU A 131 -4.98 3.86 0.66
N PRO A 132 -4.29 2.88 0.04
CA PRO A 132 -4.91 1.98 -0.93
C PRO A 132 -6.05 1.10 -0.38
N TRP A 133 -6.15 0.97 0.94
CA TRP A 133 -7.21 0.23 1.63
C TRP A 133 -8.40 1.08 2.05
N ASP A 134 -8.29 2.41 1.98
CA ASP A 134 -9.38 3.33 2.31
C ASP A 134 -10.48 3.36 1.24
N TYR A 135 -11.54 4.07 1.57
CA TYR A 135 -12.70 4.33 0.74
C TYR A 135 -12.98 5.83 0.62
N ILE A 136 -13.45 6.22 -0.55
CA ILE A 136 -13.96 7.55 -0.88
C ILE A 136 -15.45 7.37 -1.19
N SER A 137 -16.32 7.82 -0.28
CA SER A 137 -17.77 7.79 -0.49
C SER A 137 -18.21 9.13 -1.08
N LEU A 138 -18.85 9.09 -2.26
CA LEU A 138 -19.35 10.25 -3.00
C LEU A 138 -20.88 10.18 -3.06
N GLU A 139 -21.53 10.60 -1.99
CA GLU A 139 -22.98 10.50 -1.83
C GLU A 139 -23.72 11.52 -2.71
N GLY A 140 -24.70 11.07 -3.48
CA GLY A 140 -25.66 11.95 -4.14
C GLY A 140 -25.16 12.66 -5.40
N PHE A 141 -23.95 12.37 -5.89
CA PHE A 141 -23.41 12.94 -7.13
C PHE A 141 -24.06 12.37 -8.40
N GLY A 142 -24.68 11.19 -8.32
CA GLY A 142 -25.37 10.56 -9.43
C GLY A 142 -24.46 9.85 -10.43
N TYR A 143 -23.24 9.48 -10.03
CA TYR A 143 -22.34 8.66 -10.83
C TYR A 143 -22.89 7.24 -11.00
N ALA A 144 -22.59 6.60 -12.14
CA ALA A 144 -23.06 5.25 -12.43
C ALA A 144 -22.22 4.17 -11.72
N ASP A 145 -20.94 4.44 -11.52
CA ASP A 145 -19.93 3.58 -10.88
C ASP A 145 -18.74 4.43 -10.42
N GLY A 146 -17.79 3.81 -9.72
CA GLY A 146 -16.58 4.48 -9.23
C GLY A 146 -15.70 4.99 -10.38
N ALA A 147 -15.65 4.29 -11.51
CA ALA A 147 -14.90 4.70 -12.69
C ALA A 147 -15.43 6.01 -13.29
N ALA A 148 -16.74 6.22 -13.30
CA ALA A 148 -17.36 7.48 -13.69
C ALA A 148 -16.92 8.61 -12.75
N ALA A 149 -16.95 8.39 -11.43
CA ALA A 149 -16.48 9.37 -10.45
C ALA A 149 -14.97 9.65 -10.54
N LEU A 150 -14.15 8.61 -10.74
CA LEU A 150 -12.69 8.71 -10.89
C LEU A 150 -12.32 9.58 -12.08
N SER A 151 -13.15 9.63 -13.12
CA SER A 151 -12.93 10.50 -14.29
C SER A 151 -12.97 12.00 -13.97
N HIS A 152 -13.53 12.39 -12.82
CA HIS A 152 -13.52 13.76 -12.30
C HIS A 152 -12.29 14.07 -11.44
N MET A 153 -11.42 13.09 -11.20
CA MET A 153 -10.18 13.28 -10.47
C MET A 153 -9.02 13.59 -11.42
N THR A 154 -8.18 14.54 -11.02
CA THR A 154 -7.01 14.95 -11.81
C THR A 154 -5.77 15.04 -10.94
N GLN A 155 -4.61 14.62 -11.46
CA GLN A 155 -3.33 14.83 -10.81
C GLN A 155 -2.97 16.32 -10.81
N ALA A 156 -2.72 16.88 -9.64
CA ALA A 156 -2.29 18.27 -9.41
C ALA A 156 -0.97 18.28 -8.62
N GLY A 157 0.17 18.25 -9.34
CA GLY A 157 1.48 18.16 -8.69
C GLY A 157 1.66 16.82 -7.98
N SER A 158 1.88 16.85 -6.65
CA SER A 158 1.95 15.67 -5.80
C SER A 158 0.59 15.17 -5.32
N ASP A 159 -0.48 15.91 -5.60
CA ASP A 159 -1.80 15.67 -5.01
C ASP A 159 -2.78 15.24 -6.10
N VAL A 160 -3.91 14.65 -5.71
CA VAL A 160 -5.07 14.47 -6.59
C VAL A 160 -6.16 15.44 -6.20
N SER A 161 -6.76 16.10 -7.18
CA SER A 161 -7.93 16.97 -6.97
C SER A 161 -9.18 16.36 -7.60
N PHE A 162 -10.30 16.44 -6.89
CA PHE A 162 -11.64 16.21 -7.39
C PHE A 162 -12.42 17.53 -7.30
N GLU A 163 -13.15 17.88 -8.34
CA GLU A 163 -14.07 19.02 -8.33
C GLU A 163 -15.32 18.68 -9.12
N ASP A 164 -16.46 18.59 -8.43
CA ASP A 164 -17.76 18.46 -9.10
C ASP A 164 -18.89 19.01 -8.23
N GLN A 165 -19.93 19.53 -8.88
CA GLN A 165 -21.19 19.94 -8.24
C GLN A 165 -21.07 20.83 -6.98
N GLY A 166 -19.99 21.60 -6.84
CA GLY A 166 -19.75 22.50 -5.70
C GLY A 166 -18.98 21.88 -4.53
N VAL A 167 -18.48 20.65 -4.68
CA VAL A 167 -17.57 19.98 -3.75
C VAL A 167 -16.17 19.92 -4.38
N SER A 168 -15.16 20.33 -3.64
CA SER A 168 -13.74 20.22 -4.01
C SER A 168 -13.03 19.36 -2.99
N ILE A 169 -12.26 18.36 -3.43
CA ILE A 169 -11.49 17.48 -2.56
C ILE A 169 -10.04 17.46 -3.04
N THR A 170 -9.10 17.59 -2.12
CA THR A 170 -7.67 17.39 -2.39
C THR A 170 -7.16 16.18 -1.59
N PHE A 171 -6.63 15.18 -2.26
CA PHE A 171 -5.92 14.06 -1.65
C PHE A 171 -4.43 14.36 -1.69
N SER A 172 -3.85 14.68 -0.53
CA SER A 172 -2.46 15.14 -0.43
C SER A 172 -1.47 14.00 -0.65
N GLN A 173 -0.41 14.26 -1.42
CA GLN A 173 0.66 13.31 -1.70
C GLN A 173 0.19 11.97 -2.31
N THR A 174 -0.96 12.00 -3.00
CA THR A 174 -1.54 10.84 -3.68
C THR A 174 -1.24 10.90 -5.17
N LEU A 175 -0.88 9.76 -5.76
CA LEU A 175 -0.85 9.62 -7.21
C LEU A 175 -2.22 9.18 -7.72
N LEU A 176 -2.68 9.74 -8.83
CA LEU A 176 -3.97 9.36 -9.42
C LEU A 176 -4.03 7.85 -9.76
N ALA A 177 -2.90 7.24 -10.07
CA ALA A 177 -2.79 5.80 -10.33
C ALA A 177 -2.97 4.92 -9.07
N GLU A 178 -2.93 5.51 -7.87
CA GLU A 178 -3.17 4.83 -6.60
C GLU A 178 -4.65 4.81 -6.22
N ILE A 179 -5.48 5.70 -6.80
CA ILE A 179 -6.93 5.69 -6.61
C ILE A 179 -7.58 4.77 -7.64
N THR A 180 -8.14 3.67 -7.15
CA THR A 180 -8.79 2.65 -7.98
C THR A 180 -10.30 2.67 -7.81
N ASP A 181 -11.03 2.13 -8.79
CA ASP A 181 -12.50 2.05 -8.80
C ASP A 181 -13.07 1.41 -7.52
N ASP A 182 -12.40 0.39 -6.97
CA ASP A 182 -12.82 -0.30 -5.75
C ASP A 182 -12.64 0.51 -4.45
N MET A 183 -11.96 1.66 -4.51
CA MET A 183 -11.92 2.62 -3.40
C MET A 183 -13.15 3.53 -3.40
N ILE A 184 -13.89 3.63 -4.50
CA ILE A 184 -14.93 4.63 -4.66
C ILE A 184 -16.31 4.01 -4.44
N LEU A 185 -17.08 4.61 -3.54
CA LEU A 185 -18.46 4.24 -3.23
C LEU A 185 -19.37 5.36 -3.77
N VAL A 186 -20.31 5.02 -4.66
CA VAL A 186 -21.26 5.96 -5.31
C VAL A 186 -22.68 5.44 -5.27
#